data_AF-A0A3S1AWX2-F1
#
_entry.id   AF-A0A3S1AWX2-F1
#
_cell.length_a   1.000
_cell.length_b   1.000
_cell.length_c   1.000
_cell.angle_alpha   90.00
_cell.angle_beta   90.00
_cell.angle_gamma   90.00
#
_symmetry.space_group_name_H-M   'P 1'
#
loop_
_entity.id
_entity.type
_entity.pdbx_description
1 polymer ?
#
loop_
_entity_poly.entity_id
_entity_poly.type
_entity_poly.pdbx_seq_one_letter_code
_entity_poly.pdbx_strand_id
1 'polypeptide(L)'
;MVKQGGRNGAKDTAHAFNGNSHDLMYRTPKEFYGNTTYMQRQAKGVLDRQGNLRLVAGVGPKLLSYPIDGLGNVRLRYPVFPVHAEGGTLGMEIEALKDSLMKMSSYAYLYEDQPMASGASTGPLNVDVDFRVKDTNTNPPGLHGHDFTLTAGEYQALRNGTELQVTTSYNLGHNHELAIYYSPGNQRYVIRTCDGLARCWDNHSTLLDMVPA
;
A
#
# COMPACT_ATOMS: atom_id res chain seq x y z
N MET A 1 38.77 25.95 16.72
CA MET A 1 38.04 24.65 16.76
C MET A 1 37.90 24.15 18.19
N VAL A 2 36.85 23.40 18.52
CA VAL A 2 36.55 22.94 19.91
C VAL A 2 37.64 22.04 20.52
N LYS A 3 38.40 21.32 19.67
CA LYS A 3 39.54 20.45 20.04
C LYS A 3 40.92 21.11 19.85
N GLN A 4 40.95 22.38 19.47
CA GLN A 4 42.21 23.07 19.16
C GLN A 4 43.12 23.13 20.39
N GLY A 5 44.43 22.92 20.20
CA GLY A 5 45.41 22.90 21.28
C GLY A 5 45.37 21.64 22.15
N GLY A 6 44.96 20.49 21.60
CA GLY A 6 44.98 19.20 22.31
C GLY A 6 43.80 19.00 23.28
N ARG A 7 42.80 19.89 23.25
CA ARG A 7 41.61 19.79 24.10
C ARG A 7 40.82 18.51 23.80
N ASN A 8 40.63 17.69 24.83
CA ASN A 8 40.04 16.35 24.76
C ASN A 8 38.77 16.21 25.63
N GLY A 9 38.34 17.30 26.29
CA GLY A 9 37.16 17.32 27.15
C GLY A 9 37.43 16.76 28.55
N ALA A 10 38.68 16.75 29.00
CA ALA A 10 38.99 16.44 30.40
C ALA A 10 38.32 17.42 31.36
N LYS A 11 38.29 17.06 32.64
CA LYS A 11 37.58 17.80 33.70
C LYS A 11 38.45 18.86 34.34
N ASP A 12 39.30 19.49 33.54
CA ASP A 12 40.20 20.57 33.92
C ASP A 12 40.14 21.66 32.84
N THR A 13 40.41 22.90 33.23
CA THR A 13 40.28 24.06 32.33
C THR A 13 41.28 24.05 31.18
N ALA A 14 42.43 23.40 31.35
CA ALA A 14 43.49 23.33 30.34
C ALA A 14 43.08 22.44 29.15
N HIS A 15 42.39 21.31 29.40
CA HIS A 15 42.06 20.32 28.37
C HIS A 15 40.56 20.15 28.11
N ALA A 16 39.70 20.88 28.83
CA ALA A 16 38.27 20.96 28.53
C ALA A 16 38.02 21.44 27.09
N PHE A 17 36.89 21.07 26.49
CA PHE A 17 36.50 21.59 25.18
C PHE A 17 36.20 23.08 25.24
N ASN A 18 36.54 23.82 24.19
CA ASN A 18 36.28 25.26 24.13
C ASN A 18 35.00 25.55 23.34
N GLY A 19 33.88 25.69 24.05
CA GLY A 19 32.57 25.97 23.47
C GLY A 19 31.84 24.76 22.86
N ASN A 20 30.83 25.05 22.04
CA ASN A 20 29.90 24.05 21.50
C ASN A 20 30.37 23.50 20.15
N SER A 21 30.16 22.20 19.93
CA SER A 21 30.37 21.54 18.64
C SER A 21 29.05 20.91 18.15
N HIS A 22 28.86 20.89 16.83
CA HIS A 22 27.78 20.14 16.19
C HIS A 22 28.04 18.63 16.25
N ASP A 23 29.30 18.20 16.13
CA ASP A 23 29.71 16.79 16.13
C ASP A 23 29.69 16.15 17.52
N LEU A 24 30.19 16.86 18.54
CA LEU A 24 30.43 16.26 19.86
C LEU A 24 29.20 16.28 20.78
N MET A 25 28.22 17.15 20.52
CA MET A 25 26.91 17.20 21.21
C MET A 25 26.95 17.20 22.76
N TYR A 26 28.02 17.72 23.37
CA TYR A 26 28.12 17.92 24.82
C TYR A 26 27.44 19.23 25.22
N ARG A 27 26.14 19.17 25.54
CA ARG A 27 25.31 20.39 25.74
C ARG A 27 24.52 20.40 27.04
N THR A 28 24.11 19.24 27.54
CA THR A 28 23.23 19.16 28.70
C THR A 28 24.06 19.06 29.98
N PRO A 29 23.87 19.91 30.99
CA PRO A 29 24.56 19.80 32.28
C PRO A 29 24.39 18.40 32.88
N LYS A 30 25.44 17.86 33.51
CA LYS A 30 25.36 16.52 34.10
C LYS A 30 24.28 16.43 35.19
N GLU A 31 23.99 17.56 35.85
CA GLU A 31 23.04 17.71 36.96
C GLU A 31 21.59 17.58 36.50
N PHE A 32 21.31 17.79 35.21
CA PHE A 32 19.99 17.55 34.63
C PHE A 32 19.60 16.07 34.66
N TYR A 33 20.60 15.19 34.60
CA TYR A 33 20.40 13.75 34.72
C TYR A 33 20.57 13.33 36.18
N GLY A 34 19.84 12.30 36.61
CA GLY A 34 19.95 11.77 37.96
C GLY A 34 21.39 11.40 38.30
N ASN A 35 21.74 11.48 39.59
CA ASN A 35 23.10 11.24 40.06
C ASN A 35 23.49 9.76 39.89
N THR A 36 23.99 9.43 38.70
CA THR A 36 24.47 8.10 38.36
C THR A 36 26.00 8.13 38.28
N THR A 37 26.63 7.13 38.88
CA THR A 37 28.09 6.88 38.75
C THR A 37 28.50 6.79 37.28
N TYR A 38 27.59 6.34 36.42
CA TYR A 38 27.78 6.31 34.98
C TYR A 38 27.91 7.71 34.36
N MET A 39 27.01 8.64 34.67
CA MET A 39 27.07 10.02 34.17
C MET A 39 28.30 10.76 34.68
N GLN A 40 28.67 10.52 35.95
CA GLN A 40 29.89 11.06 36.54
C GLN A 40 31.15 10.68 35.74
N ARG A 41 31.21 9.46 35.17
CA ARG A 41 32.34 8.99 34.36
C ARG A 41 32.31 9.52 32.91
N GLN A 42 31.12 9.65 32.33
CA GLN A 42 30.93 9.98 30.92
C GLN A 42 30.86 11.48 30.62
N ALA A 43 30.59 12.32 31.62
CA ALA A 43 30.57 13.76 31.46
C ALA A 43 31.95 14.32 31.03
N LYS A 44 31.92 15.30 30.13
CA LYS A 44 33.11 16.01 29.64
C LYS A 44 33.09 17.46 30.11
N GLY A 45 34.29 18.02 30.26
CA GLY A 45 34.47 19.44 30.54
C GLY A 45 34.30 20.26 29.27
N VAL A 46 33.46 21.30 29.36
CA VAL A 46 33.29 22.33 28.32
C VAL A 46 33.43 23.69 28.99
N LEU A 47 34.19 24.59 28.37
CA LEU A 47 34.31 25.98 28.79
C LEU A 47 33.11 26.77 28.25
N ASP A 48 32.45 27.52 29.13
CA ASP A 48 31.42 28.49 28.74
C ASP A 48 32.05 29.75 28.11
N ARG A 49 31.21 30.70 27.66
CA ARG A 49 31.69 31.93 27.00
C ARG A 49 32.55 32.79 27.93
N GLN A 50 32.41 32.62 29.24
CA GLN A 50 33.15 33.32 30.27
C GLN A 50 34.41 32.54 30.69
N GLY A 51 34.67 31.37 30.10
CA GLY A 51 35.83 30.53 30.40
C GLY A 51 35.66 29.63 31.63
N ASN A 52 34.46 29.53 32.20
CA ASN A 52 34.22 28.65 33.34
C ASN A 52 34.00 27.21 32.87
N LEU A 53 34.52 26.27 33.66
CA LEU A 53 34.36 24.85 33.43
C LEU A 53 32.94 24.41 33.77
N ARG A 54 32.24 23.82 32.80
CA ARG A 54 30.95 23.14 32.98
C ARG A 54 31.10 21.67 32.62
N LEU A 55 30.55 20.81 33.47
CA LEU A 55 30.49 19.38 33.22
C LEU A 55 29.17 19.04 32.52
N VAL A 56 29.28 18.55 31.30
CA VAL A 56 28.13 18.30 30.44
C VAL A 56 28.13 16.87 29.92
N ALA A 57 26.94 16.34 29.76
CA ALA A 57 26.66 15.05 29.15
C ALA A 57 26.62 15.15 27.63
N GLY A 58 27.06 14.09 26.96
CA GLY A 58 26.89 13.93 25.52
C GLY A 58 25.49 13.43 25.20
N VAL A 59 24.71 14.23 24.46
CA VAL A 59 23.36 13.87 23.96
C VAL A 59 23.47 13.38 22.52
N GLY A 60 24.45 12.50 22.26
CA GLY A 60 24.76 11.98 20.92
C GLY A 60 23.60 11.18 20.31
N PRO A 61 23.86 10.27 19.35
CA PRO A 61 22.82 9.58 18.60
C PRO A 61 22.04 8.51 19.39
N LYS A 62 21.94 8.65 20.70
CA LYS A 62 21.26 7.71 21.59
C LYS A 62 19.75 7.71 21.32
N LEU A 63 19.17 6.52 21.39
CA LEU A 63 17.71 6.32 21.34
C LEU A 63 17.04 6.75 22.63
N LEU A 64 17.67 6.48 23.77
CA LEU A 64 17.20 6.82 25.11
C LEU A 64 18.16 7.81 25.77
N SER A 65 17.61 8.77 26.49
CA SER A 65 18.35 9.66 27.36
C SER A 65 18.96 8.87 28.52
N TYR A 66 19.91 9.51 29.20
CA TYR A 66 20.26 9.09 30.56
C TYR A 66 19.05 9.28 31.49
N PRO A 67 18.99 8.54 32.61
CA PRO A 67 17.87 8.67 33.54
C PRO A 67 17.82 10.08 34.10
N ILE A 68 16.66 10.70 34.01
CA ILE A 68 16.34 12.00 34.60
C ILE A 68 15.62 11.73 35.91
N ASP A 69 15.95 12.49 36.95
CA ASP A 69 15.34 12.29 38.27
C ASP A 69 13.82 12.52 38.20
N GLY A 70 13.05 11.64 38.84
CA GLY A 70 11.57 11.62 38.77
C GLY A 70 10.94 11.18 37.44
N LEU A 71 11.68 11.11 36.33
CA LEU A 71 11.15 10.79 34.99
C LEU A 71 11.71 9.49 34.39
N GLY A 72 12.88 9.03 34.83
CA GLY A 72 13.57 7.87 34.25
C GLY A 72 14.16 8.19 32.87
N ASN A 73 14.22 7.19 31.98
CA ASN A 73 14.79 7.36 30.64
C ASN A 73 13.74 7.84 29.65
N VAL A 74 14.05 8.93 28.92
CA VAL A 74 13.17 9.49 27.88
C VAL A 74 13.68 9.10 26.50
N ARG A 75 12.78 8.74 25.59
CA ARG A 75 13.14 8.46 24.20
C ARG A 75 13.44 9.77 23.46
N LEU A 76 14.63 9.88 22.89
CA LEU A 76 15.12 11.09 22.19
C LEU A 76 14.83 11.08 20.69
N ARG A 77 14.49 9.91 20.15
CA ARG A 77 14.27 9.71 18.71
C ARG A 77 12.94 9.01 18.49
N TYR A 78 12.21 9.45 17.47
CA TYR A 78 11.01 8.74 17.04
C TYR A 78 11.35 7.27 16.76
N PRO A 79 10.46 6.34 17.15
CA PRO A 79 10.61 4.95 16.74
C PRO A 79 10.71 4.90 15.22
N VAL A 80 11.82 4.38 14.70
CA VAL A 80 11.84 3.87 13.33
C VAL A 80 11.17 2.51 13.42
N PHE A 81 9.90 2.47 13.09
CA PHE A 81 9.17 1.23 13.06
C PHE A 81 9.65 0.39 11.87
N PRO A 82 10.02 -0.88 12.07
CA PRO A 82 10.39 -1.75 10.97
C PRO A 82 9.17 -1.97 10.06
N VAL A 83 9.27 -1.49 8.82
CA VAL A 83 8.23 -1.59 7.78
C VAL A 83 7.86 -3.05 7.47
N HIS A 84 8.77 -3.98 7.77
CA HIS A 84 8.70 -5.41 7.47
C HIS A 84 8.31 -6.28 8.67
N ALA A 85 7.97 -5.70 9.83
CA ALA A 85 7.49 -6.49 10.96
C ALA A 85 6.02 -6.87 10.75
N GLU A 86 5.82 -8.06 10.21
CA GLU A 86 4.50 -8.69 10.04
C GLU A 86 3.79 -8.80 11.41
N GLY A 87 2.54 -8.36 11.49
CA GLY A 87 1.75 -8.32 12.73
C GLY A 87 1.93 -7.06 13.58
N GLY A 88 2.81 -6.13 13.21
CA GLY A 88 2.86 -4.78 13.81
C GLY A 88 1.71 -3.90 13.32
N THR A 89 1.28 -2.91 14.11
CA THR A 89 0.20 -1.97 13.73
C THR A 89 0.50 -1.26 12.41
N LEU A 90 1.73 -0.84 12.20
CA LEU A 90 2.17 -0.21 10.95
C LEU A 90 2.22 -1.16 9.75
N GLY A 91 2.54 -2.44 9.96
CA GLY A 91 2.49 -3.44 8.89
C GLY A 91 1.05 -3.65 8.42
N MET A 92 0.12 -3.71 9.36
CA MET A 92 -1.32 -3.79 9.07
C MET A 92 -1.83 -2.53 8.37
N GLU A 93 -1.39 -1.33 8.79
CA GLU A 93 -1.75 -0.07 8.14
C GLU A 93 -1.22 0.04 6.72
N ILE A 94 0.02 -0.41 6.47
CA ILE A 94 0.62 -0.38 5.12
C ILE A 94 -0.05 -1.40 4.19
N GLU A 95 -0.31 -2.62 4.66
CA GLU A 95 -1.05 -3.60 3.85
C GLU A 95 -2.50 -3.14 3.61
N ALA A 96 -3.16 -2.52 4.59
CA ALA A 96 -4.48 -1.93 4.40
C ALA A 96 -4.47 -0.80 3.36
N LEU A 97 -3.44 0.07 3.38
CA LEU A 97 -3.27 1.13 2.39
C LEU A 97 -2.99 0.57 0.98
N LYS A 98 -2.17 -0.46 0.89
CA LYS A 98 -1.90 -1.17 -0.36
C LYS A 98 -3.17 -1.81 -0.90
N ASP A 99 -3.96 -2.48 -0.06
CA ASP A 99 -5.23 -3.07 -0.48
C ASP A 99 -6.26 -2.01 -0.87
N SER A 100 -6.34 -0.87 -0.17
CA SER A 100 -7.23 0.24 -0.54
C SER A 100 -6.86 0.86 -1.88
N LEU A 101 -5.57 0.86 -2.24
CA LEU A 101 -5.06 1.38 -3.51
C LEU A 101 -5.16 0.38 -4.66
N MET A 102 -4.94 -0.91 -4.40
CA MET A 102 -5.06 -1.95 -5.42
C MET A 102 -6.53 -2.30 -5.72
N LYS A 103 -7.41 -2.22 -4.72
CA LYS A 103 -8.84 -2.53 -4.82
C LYS A 103 -9.67 -1.25 -4.59
N MET A 104 -9.27 -0.15 -5.22
CA MET A 104 -9.90 1.17 -5.04
C MET A 104 -11.41 1.16 -5.28
N SER A 105 -11.91 0.37 -6.23
CA SER A 105 -13.36 0.23 -6.48
C SER A 105 -14.09 -0.42 -5.30
N SER A 106 -13.51 -1.47 -4.70
CA SER A 106 -14.08 -2.19 -3.56
C SER A 106 -14.03 -1.38 -2.26
N TYR A 107 -13.02 -0.52 -2.12
CA TYR A 107 -12.82 0.32 -0.93
C TYR A 107 -13.16 1.79 -1.16
N ALA A 108 -13.88 2.12 -2.24
CA ALA A 108 -14.23 3.49 -2.60
C ALA A 108 -15.00 4.25 -1.50
N TYR A 109 -15.70 3.51 -0.62
CA TYR A 109 -16.45 4.07 0.52
C TYR A 109 -15.56 4.59 1.66
N LEU A 110 -14.26 4.23 1.70
CA LEU A 110 -13.30 4.66 2.71
C LEU A 110 -12.63 6.01 2.39
N TYR A 111 -12.83 6.55 1.19
CA TYR A 111 -12.23 7.82 0.76
C TYR A 111 -13.16 8.99 1.08
N GLU A 112 -12.61 10.09 1.60
CA GLU A 112 -13.37 11.34 1.89
C GLU A 112 -13.94 11.94 0.61
N ASP A 113 -13.09 12.10 -0.40
CA ASP A 113 -13.49 12.37 -1.77
C ASP A 113 -13.34 11.07 -2.56
N GLN A 114 -14.42 10.58 -3.16
CA GLN A 114 -14.31 9.42 -4.05
C GLN A 114 -13.29 9.76 -5.14
N PRO A 115 -12.15 9.05 -5.20
CA PRO A 115 -11.24 9.23 -6.33
C PRO A 115 -12.09 8.96 -7.56
N MET A 116 -12.11 9.89 -8.52
CA MET A 116 -12.97 9.84 -9.70
C MET A 116 -12.79 8.52 -10.48
N ALA A 117 -13.55 7.52 -10.05
CA ALA A 117 -13.87 6.25 -10.65
C ALA A 117 -15.26 5.88 -10.13
N SER A 118 -16.20 6.82 -10.31
CA SER A 118 -17.62 6.58 -10.09
C SER A 118 -18.06 5.46 -11.03
N GLY A 119 -18.13 4.24 -10.49
CA GLY A 119 -18.76 3.08 -11.11
C GLY A 119 -17.91 2.35 -12.15
N ALA A 120 -17.56 1.09 -11.82
CA ALA A 120 -16.83 0.17 -12.68
C ALA A 120 -15.39 0.62 -13.02
N SER A 121 -14.50 -0.34 -13.21
CA SER A 121 -13.25 -0.10 -13.92
C SER A 121 -13.57 0.46 -15.31
N THR A 122 -13.54 1.79 -15.47
CA THR A 122 -13.68 2.50 -16.75
C THR A 122 -12.33 3.02 -17.29
N GLY A 123 -11.22 2.52 -16.77
CA GLY A 123 -10.05 2.33 -17.63
C GLY A 123 -10.36 1.12 -18.53
N PRO A 124 -10.03 1.16 -19.84
CA PRO A 124 -10.22 -0.01 -20.67
C PRO A 124 -9.51 -1.17 -19.99
N LEU A 125 -10.24 -2.26 -19.69
CA LEU A 125 -9.61 -3.51 -19.29
C LEU A 125 -8.62 -3.82 -20.42
N ASN A 126 -7.33 -3.61 -20.16
CA ASN A 126 -6.26 -3.98 -21.09
C ASN A 126 -5.81 -5.42 -20.80
N VAL A 127 -6.80 -6.24 -20.47
CA VAL A 127 -6.69 -7.65 -20.21
C VAL A 127 -7.86 -8.31 -20.91
N ASP A 128 -7.65 -9.53 -21.37
CA ASP A 128 -8.69 -10.33 -21.97
C ASP A 128 -9.76 -10.66 -20.90
N VAL A 129 -11.01 -10.76 -21.34
CA VAL A 129 -12.17 -10.91 -20.47
C VAL A 129 -12.92 -12.17 -20.84
N ASP A 130 -13.11 -13.05 -19.86
CA ASP A 130 -13.85 -14.28 -20.04
C ASP A 130 -15.34 -14.06 -19.78
N PHE A 131 -16.15 -14.67 -20.65
CA PHE A 131 -17.59 -14.68 -20.56
C PHE A 131 -18.09 -16.11 -20.47
N ARG A 132 -19.10 -16.30 -19.63
CA ARG A 132 -19.84 -17.55 -19.49
C ARG A 132 -21.26 -17.36 -19.97
N VAL A 133 -21.70 -18.26 -20.85
CA VAL A 133 -23.11 -18.42 -21.17
C VAL A 133 -23.78 -19.25 -20.09
N LYS A 134 -24.99 -18.86 -19.68
CA LYS A 134 -25.70 -19.55 -18.59
C LYS A 134 -26.00 -21.00 -18.94
N ASP A 135 -25.82 -21.87 -17.96
CA ASP A 135 -26.09 -23.28 -18.10
C ASP A 135 -27.57 -23.52 -18.47
N THR A 136 -27.80 -24.43 -19.41
CA THR A 136 -29.10 -25.01 -19.75
C THR A 136 -29.12 -26.46 -19.29
N ASN A 137 -30.32 -27.02 -19.09
CA ASN A 137 -30.53 -28.45 -18.91
C ASN A 137 -31.33 -29.08 -20.06
N THR A 138 -31.43 -28.38 -21.19
CA THR A 138 -32.16 -28.84 -22.38
C THR A 138 -31.46 -30.05 -22.98
N ASN A 139 -32.22 -31.09 -23.31
CA ASN A 139 -31.71 -32.36 -23.84
C ASN A 139 -32.19 -32.56 -25.29
N PRO A 140 -31.33 -32.99 -26.23
CA PRO A 140 -29.88 -33.22 -26.08
C PRO A 140 -29.05 -31.91 -26.03
N PRO A 141 -27.90 -31.85 -25.32
CA PRO A 141 -27.19 -32.94 -24.62
C PRO A 141 -27.43 -33.06 -23.10
N GLY A 142 -28.20 -32.17 -22.48
CA GLY A 142 -28.43 -32.15 -21.04
C GLY A 142 -27.75 -30.96 -20.35
N LEU A 143 -27.35 -31.09 -19.08
CA LEU A 143 -26.79 -29.97 -18.32
C LEU A 143 -25.42 -29.53 -18.87
N HIS A 144 -25.34 -28.32 -19.41
CA HIS A 144 -24.08 -27.70 -19.85
C HIS A 144 -24.20 -26.20 -20.08
N GLY A 145 -23.05 -25.57 -20.30
CA GLY A 145 -22.90 -24.20 -20.75
C GLY A 145 -21.63 -24.07 -21.58
N HIS A 146 -21.40 -22.85 -22.08
CA HIS A 146 -20.21 -22.54 -22.86
C HIS A 146 -19.53 -21.27 -22.37
N ASP A 147 -18.26 -21.12 -22.74
CA ASP A 147 -17.44 -19.98 -22.36
C ASP A 147 -16.76 -19.42 -23.62
N PHE A 148 -16.40 -18.15 -23.61
CA PHE A 148 -15.56 -17.54 -24.65
C PHE A 148 -14.78 -16.38 -24.06
N THR A 149 -13.67 -16.01 -24.71
CA THR A 149 -12.80 -14.92 -24.27
C THR A 149 -12.86 -13.81 -25.30
N LEU A 150 -13.02 -12.57 -24.82
CA LEU A 150 -12.84 -11.37 -25.63
C LEU A 150 -11.47 -10.78 -25.33
N THR A 151 -10.76 -10.36 -26.38
CA THR A 151 -9.57 -9.54 -26.17
C THR A 151 -9.93 -8.21 -25.53
N ALA A 152 -8.95 -7.56 -24.89
CA ALA A 152 -9.11 -6.21 -24.36
C ALA A 152 -9.77 -5.23 -25.36
N GLY A 153 -9.33 -5.25 -26.62
CA GLY A 153 -9.85 -4.37 -27.68
C GLY A 153 -11.28 -4.68 -28.08
N GLU A 154 -11.63 -5.96 -28.20
CA GLU A 154 -13.00 -6.41 -28.48
C GLU A 154 -13.94 -6.06 -27.32
N TYR A 155 -13.51 -6.28 -26.08
CA TYR A 155 -14.31 -5.90 -24.92
C TYR A 155 -14.61 -4.38 -24.91
N GLN A 156 -13.64 -3.53 -25.26
CA GLN A 156 -13.89 -2.09 -25.42
C GLN A 156 -14.87 -1.79 -26.56
N ALA A 157 -14.71 -2.44 -27.71
CA ALA A 157 -15.63 -2.27 -28.83
C ALA A 157 -17.07 -2.64 -28.43
N LEU A 158 -17.25 -3.76 -27.73
CA LEU A 158 -18.54 -4.21 -27.21
C LEU A 158 -19.17 -3.18 -26.26
N ARG A 159 -18.37 -2.65 -25.32
CA ARG A 159 -18.79 -1.62 -24.37
C ARG A 159 -19.19 -0.30 -25.04
N ASN A 160 -18.57 0.02 -26.17
CA ASN A 160 -18.90 1.19 -26.99
C ASN A 160 -20.14 0.98 -27.87
N GLY A 161 -20.80 -0.19 -27.78
CA GLY A 161 -22.03 -0.50 -28.51
C GLY A 161 -21.80 -1.22 -29.83
N THR A 162 -20.56 -1.59 -30.17
CA THR A 162 -20.29 -2.44 -31.33
C THR A 162 -20.80 -3.85 -31.05
N GLU A 163 -21.52 -4.41 -32.02
CA GLU A 163 -21.89 -5.81 -32.00
C GLU A 163 -20.71 -6.68 -32.44
N LEU A 164 -20.46 -7.78 -31.73
CA LEU A 164 -19.37 -8.70 -32.03
C LEU A 164 -19.90 -10.10 -32.31
N GLN A 165 -19.22 -10.82 -33.21
CA GLN A 165 -19.42 -12.24 -33.42
C GLN A 165 -18.36 -13.02 -32.65
N VAL A 166 -18.78 -14.01 -31.86
CA VAL A 166 -17.88 -14.87 -31.09
C VAL A 166 -18.24 -16.33 -31.28
N THR A 167 -17.25 -17.21 -31.29
CA THR A 167 -17.48 -18.65 -31.23
C THR A 167 -17.25 -19.14 -29.81
N THR A 168 -18.21 -19.88 -29.28
CA THR A 168 -18.11 -20.44 -27.92
C THR A 168 -17.19 -21.65 -27.85
N SER A 169 -16.78 -22.02 -26.65
CA SER A 169 -16.02 -23.23 -26.37
C SER A 169 -16.78 -24.48 -26.82
N TYR A 170 -16.04 -25.48 -27.30
CA TYR A 170 -16.62 -26.77 -27.68
C TYR A 170 -16.88 -27.60 -26.42
N ASN A 171 -18.15 -27.79 -26.08
CA ASN A 171 -18.58 -28.55 -24.90
C ASN A 171 -19.73 -29.50 -25.26
N LEU A 172 -19.73 -30.69 -24.68
CA LEU A 172 -20.72 -31.75 -24.95
C LEU A 172 -21.06 -31.96 -26.44
N GLY A 173 -20.05 -31.90 -27.30
CA GLY A 173 -20.18 -32.26 -28.71
C GLY A 173 -20.61 -31.13 -29.65
N HIS A 174 -20.68 -29.89 -29.19
CA HIS A 174 -20.98 -28.73 -30.06
C HIS A 174 -20.44 -27.40 -29.51
N ASN A 175 -20.56 -26.37 -30.32
CA ASN A 175 -20.30 -24.97 -30.02
C ASN A 175 -21.33 -24.10 -30.77
N HIS A 176 -21.33 -22.80 -30.48
CA HIS A 176 -22.23 -21.83 -31.09
C HIS A 176 -21.48 -20.62 -31.63
N GLU A 177 -22.00 -20.01 -32.69
CA GLU A 177 -21.64 -18.67 -33.13
C GLU A 177 -22.66 -17.66 -32.57
N LEU A 178 -22.20 -16.72 -31.75
CA LEU A 178 -23.05 -15.75 -31.05
C LEU A 178 -22.79 -14.34 -31.55
N ALA A 179 -23.86 -13.62 -31.88
CA ALA A 179 -23.82 -12.17 -32.03
C ALA A 179 -24.14 -11.54 -30.68
N ILE A 180 -23.19 -10.81 -30.09
CA ILE A 180 -23.29 -10.25 -28.74
C ILE A 180 -23.23 -8.72 -28.76
N TYR A 181 -23.95 -8.09 -27.84
CA TYR A 181 -23.93 -6.63 -27.68
C TYR A 181 -24.10 -6.23 -26.21
N TYR A 182 -23.64 -5.02 -25.88
CA TYR A 182 -23.90 -4.39 -24.59
C TYR A 182 -25.20 -3.58 -24.63
N SER A 183 -26.13 -3.86 -23.73
CA SER A 183 -27.37 -3.10 -23.57
C SER A 183 -27.16 -2.00 -22.52
N PRO A 184 -27.03 -0.71 -22.92
CA PRO A 184 -26.71 0.37 -21.99
C PRO A 184 -27.86 0.67 -21.00
N GLY A 185 -29.11 0.47 -21.42
CA GLY A 185 -30.28 0.76 -20.59
C GLY A 185 -30.39 -0.14 -19.36
N ASN A 186 -29.97 -1.42 -19.47
CA ASN A 186 -30.00 -2.38 -18.38
C ASN A 186 -28.61 -2.72 -17.83
N GLN A 187 -27.55 -2.16 -18.44
CA GLN A 187 -26.14 -2.43 -18.14
C GLN A 187 -25.79 -3.93 -18.21
N ARG A 188 -26.31 -4.66 -19.21
CA ARG A 188 -26.12 -6.12 -19.37
C ARG A 188 -25.47 -6.47 -20.70
N TYR A 189 -24.74 -7.58 -20.71
CA TYR A 189 -24.23 -8.23 -21.93
C TYR A 189 -25.26 -9.25 -22.41
N VAL A 190 -25.60 -9.18 -23.69
CA VAL A 190 -26.74 -9.91 -24.24
C VAL A 190 -26.37 -10.57 -25.57
N ILE A 191 -26.84 -11.80 -25.75
CA ILE A 191 -26.84 -12.53 -27.02
C ILE A 191 -28.02 -12.03 -27.85
N ARG A 192 -27.75 -11.48 -29.03
CA ARG A 192 -28.76 -11.10 -30.02
C ARG A 192 -29.21 -12.30 -30.84
N THR A 193 -28.25 -13.05 -31.38
CA THR A 193 -28.51 -14.27 -32.15
C THR A 193 -27.51 -15.37 -31.77
N CYS A 194 -27.97 -16.62 -31.85
CA CYS A 194 -27.17 -17.83 -31.73
C CYS A 194 -27.34 -18.62 -33.05
N ASP A 195 -26.24 -18.94 -33.72
CA ASP A 195 -26.20 -19.64 -35.03
C ASP A 195 -27.11 -18.98 -36.08
N GLY A 196 -27.16 -17.65 -36.09
CA GLY A 196 -28.02 -16.85 -36.97
C GLY A 196 -29.52 -16.84 -36.59
N LEU A 197 -29.92 -17.51 -35.50
CA LEU A 197 -31.29 -17.57 -35.01
C LEU A 197 -31.50 -16.64 -33.80
N ALA A 198 -32.69 -16.05 -33.69
CA ALA A 198 -33.05 -15.17 -32.56
C ALA A 198 -33.15 -15.92 -31.21
N ARG A 199 -33.39 -17.23 -31.25
CA ARG A 199 -33.38 -18.10 -30.08
C ARG A 199 -32.53 -19.32 -30.39
N CYS A 200 -31.58 -19.60 -29.51
CA CYS A 200 -30.68 -20.74 -29.63
C CYS A 200 -31.47 -22.04 -29.56
N TRP A 201 -31.11 -23.02 -30.39
CA TRP A 201 -31.74 -24.35 -30.37
C TRP A 201 -31.43 -25.09 -29.06
N ASP A 202 -30.32 -24.75 -28.43
CA ASP A 202 -29.90 -25.26 -27.13
C ASP A 202 -30.49 -24.48 -25.92
N ASN A 203 -31.39 -23.53 -26.24
CA ASN A 203 -32.27 -22.88 -25.28
C ASN A 203 -31.56 -22.23 -24.06
N HIS A 204 -30.34 -21.78 -24.28
CA HIS A 204 -29.59 -20.96 -23.33
C HIS A 204 -30.29 -19.61 -23.06
N SER A 205 -30.04 -19.05 -21.87
CA SER A 205 -30.41 -17.67 -21.58
C SER A 205 -29.68 -16.71 -22.52
N THR A 206 -30.32 -15.62 -22.93
CA THR A 206 -29.67 -14.57 -23.73
C THR A 206 -28.74 -13.68 -22.89
N LEU A 207 -28.71 -13.85 -21.58
CA LEU A 207 -27.83 -13.08 -20.69
C LEU A 207 -26.48 -13.76 -20.53
N LEU A 208 -25.43 -12.97 -20.63
CA LEU A 208 -24.04 -13.39 -20.42
C LEU A 208 -23.55 -12.89 -19.07
N ASP A 209 -22.81 -13.75 -18.37
CA ASP A 209 -22.13 -13.41 -17.14
C ASP A 209 -20.63 -13.25 -17.43
N MET A 210 -20.03 -12.16 -16.94
CA MET A 210 -18.59 -11.98 -16.97
C MET A 210 -17.98 -12.84 -15.87
N VAL A 211 -16.96 -13.62 -16.22
CA VAL A 211 -16.20 -14.41 -15.25
C VAL A 211 -15.15 -13.47 -14.63
N PRO A 212 -15.18 -13.24 -13.31
CA PRO A 212 -14.13 -12.47 -12.66
C PRO A 212 -12.79 -13.20 -12.80
N ALA A 213 -11.74 -12.46 -13.17
CA ALA A 213 -10.37 -12.94 -13.15
C ALA A 213 -9.91 -13.26 -11.72
#